data_AF-A0A397GFH4-F1
#
_entry.id   AF-A0A397GFH4-F1
#
_cell.length_a   1.000
_cell.length_b   1.000
_cell.length_c   1.000
_cell.angle_alpha   90.00
_cell.angle_beta   90.00
_cell.angle_gamma   90.00
#
_symmetry.space_group_name_H-M   'P 1'
#
loop_
_entity.id
_entity.type
_entity.pdbx_description
1 polymer ?
#
loop_
_entity_poly.entity_id
_entity_poly.type
_entity_poly.pdbx_seq_one_letter_code
_entity_poly.pdbx_strand_id
1 'polypeptide(L)'
;MKNLWEGDLGHAVGVNIAICYSCNKLVYSNIGYKYGICHFMDKYWSTNCTRNAYCDISFRDYIEFKNKLKSGLTNSFDEKQAIRRYELWMQNAIRRIKCTREVGKKIRACTIIQRKWLEIFYRPNGMTAKQLAQHYQLLWAVREEMRQINNV
;
A
#
# COMPACT_ATOMS: atom_id res chain seq x y z
N MET A 1 -24.25 20.17 -22.50
CA MET A 1 -23.81 20.91 -21.30
C MET A 1 -22.56 20.25 -20.75
N LYS A 2 -21.42 20.96 -20.77
CA LYS A 2 -20.17 20.52 -20.16
C LYS A 2 -20.26 20.82 -18.67
N ASN A 3 -20.42 19.79 -17.84
CA ASN A 3 -20.45 19.96 -16.40
C ASN A 3 -19.01 20.09 -15.90
N LEU A 4 -18.50 21.33 -15.87
CA LEU A 4 -17.30 21.70 -15.13
C LEU A 4 -17.67 21.63 -13.63
N TRP A 5 -17.09 20.69 -12.90
CA TRP A 5 -17.05 20.77 -11.44
C TRP A 5 -15.59 21.02 -11.07
N GLU A 6 -15.29 22.28 -10.75
CA GLU A 6 -14.16 22.64 -9.90
C GLU A 6 -14.64 22.50 -8.46
N GLY A 7 -14.06 21.55 -7.76
CA GLY A 7 -14.10 21.42 -6.32
C GLY A 7 -12.85 20.68 -5.89
N ASP A 8 -12.48 20.80 -4.63
CA ASP A 8 -11.23 20.34 -3.99
C ASP A 8 -10.92 18.83 -4.12
N LEU A 9 -11.69 18.11 -4.93
CA LEU A 9 -11.75 16.66 -5.10
C LEU A 9 -11.22 16.15 -6.46
N GLY A 10 -10.94 17.04 -7.42
CA GLY A 10 -10.44 16.65 -8.76
C GLY A 10 -11.20 17.30 -9.91
N HIS A 11 -10.52 17.62 -11.01
CA HIS A 11 -11.14 17.98 -12.28
C HIS A 11 -11.47 16.70 -13.06
N ALA A 12 -12.75 16.43 -13.32
CA ALA A 12 -13.18 15.38 -14.24
C ALA A 12 -13.36 16.00 -15.65
N VAL A 13 -12.40 15.77 -16.54
CA VAL A 13 -12.56 16.11 -17.96
C VAL A 13 -13.47 15.04 -18.59
N GLY A 14 -14.15 15.30 -19.72
CA GLY A 14 -14.94 14.31 -20.48
C GLY A 14 -14.15 13.09 -20.99
N VAL A 15 -12.94 12.88 -20.48
CA VAL A 15 -12.08 11.72 -20.62
C VAL A 15 -11.92 11.18 -19.20
N ASN A 16 -12.40 9.96 -18.97
CA ASN A 16 -12.23 8.99 -17.87
C ASN A 16 -10.95 9.07 -16.97
N ILE A 17 -10.59 10.26 -16.52
CA ILE A 17 -9.34 10.60 -15.85
C ILE A 17 -9.69 11.51 -14.67
N ALA A 18 -9.23 11.12 -13.49
CA ALA A 18 -9.31 11.92 -12.27
C ALA A 18 -7.88 12.23 -11.79
N ILE A 19 -7.67 13.43 -11.26
CA ILE A 19 -6.41 13.78 -10.59
C ILE A 19 -6.58 13.51 -9.11
N CYS A 20 -5.76 12.63 -8.54
CA CYS A 20 -5.62 12.53 -7.10
C CYS A 20 -4.68 13.63 -6.62
N TYR A 21 -5.24 14.74 -6.13
CA TYR A 21 -4.45 15.83 -5.54
C TYR A 21 -3.65 15.39 -4.31
N SER A 22 -4.13 14.39 -3.55
CA SER A 22 -3.40 13.81 -2.39
C SER A 22 -1.99 13.33 -2.73
N CYS A 23 -1.78 12.79 -3.93
CA CYS A 23 -0.49 12.29 -4.39
C CYS A 23 0.01 12.88 -5.71
N ASN A 24 -0.69 13.89 -6.25
CA ASN A 24 -0.46 14.50 -7.56
C ASN A 24 -0.32 13.47 -8.70
N LYS A 25 -1.18 12.44 -8.71
CA LYS A 25 -1.18 11.40 -9.75
C LYS A 25 -2.47 11.44 -10.56
N LEU A 26 -2.33 11.24 -11.86
CA LEU A 26 -3.45 10.92 -12.75
C LEU A 26 -3.94 9.50 -12.45
N VAL A 27 -5.25 9.35 -12.32
CA VAL A 27 -5.92 8.08 -12.03
C VAL A 27 -6.98 7.84 -13.11
N TYR A 28 -6.80 6.77 -13.87
CA TYR A 28 -7.70 6.41 -14.97
C TYR A 28 -8.87 5.59 -14.45
N SER A 29 -10.09 6.09 -14.64
CA SER A 29 -11.33 5.39 -14.27
C SER A 29 -12.10 5.03 -15.52
N ASN A 30 -12.40 3.75 -15.76
CA ASN A 30 -13.27 3.36 -16.88
C ASN A 30 -14.76 3.74 -16.66
N ILE A 31 -15.07 4.57 -15.66
CA ILE A 31 -16.42 4.89 -15.21
C ILE A 31 -16.74 6.35 -15.54
N GLY A 32 -17.64 6.57 -16.50
CA GLY A 32 -17.92 7.89 -17.09
C GLY A 32 -19.03 8.72 -16.43
N TYR A 33 -19.51 8.37 -15.22
CA TYR A 33 -20.54 9.14 -14.52
C TYR A 33 -20.12 9.56 -13.11
N LYS A 34 -20.63 10.70 -12.64
CA LYS A 34 -20.21 11.45 -11.44
C LYS A 34 -20.05 10.58 -10.19
N TYR A 35 -21.04 9.76 -9.86
CA TYR A 35 -21.00 8.87 -8.68
C TYR A 35 -19.95 7.76 -8.80
N GLY A 36 -19.71 7.27 -10.02
CA GLY A 36 -18.69 6.25 -10.30
C GLY A 36 -17.27 6.75 -10.05
N ILE A 37 -16.99 8.03 -10.35
CA ILE A 37 -15.69 8.65 -10.11
C ILE A 37 -15.40 8.76 -8.60
N CYS A 38 -16.39 9.13 -7.78
CA CYS A 38 -16.21 9.18 -6.32
C CYS A 38 -15.86 7.82 -5.73
N HIS A 39 -16.64 6.78 -6.08
CA HIS A 39 -16.37 5.41 -5.62
C HIS A 39 -15.00 4.89 -6.09
N PHE A 40 -14.60 5.24 -7.31
CA PHE A 40 -13.30 4.90 -7.84
C PHE A 40 -12.16 5.58 -7.06
N MET A 41 -12.30 6.87 -6.75
CA MET A 41 -11.33 7.62 -5.96
C MET A 41 -11.20 7.08 -4.53
N ASP A 42 -12.31 6.65 -3.91
CA ASP A 42 -12.27 5.99 -2.60
C ASP A 42 -11.42 4.71 -2.63
N LYS A 43 -11.61 3.88 -3.68
CA LYS A 43 -10.83 2.66 -3.90
C LYS A 43 -9.35 2.99 -4.14
N TYR A 44 -9.08 4.05 -4.89
CA TYR A 44 -7.70 4.52 -5.10
C TYR A 44 -7.06 4.96 -3.79
N TRP A 45 -7.79 5.69 -2.93
CA TRP A 45 -7.28 6.15 -1.64
C TRP A 45 -7.00 5.00 -0.65
N SER A 46 -7.84 3.97 -0.63
CA SER A 46 -7.62 2.81 0.25
C SER A 46 -6.44 1.91 -0.18
N THR A 47 -5.97 2.02 -1.43
CA THR A 47 -4.99 1.08 -1.99
C THR A 47 -3.76 1.72 -2.64
N ASN A 48 -3.92 2.72 -3.48
CA ASN A 48 -2.86 3.16 -4.40
C ASN A 48 -2.33 4.55 -4.07
N CYS A 49 -3.05 5.33 -3.27
CA CYS A 49 -2.59 6.65 -2.86
C CYS A 49 -1.34 6.54 -1.99
N THR A 50 -0.29 7.24 -2.39
CA THR A 50 1.04 7.16 -1.76
C THR A 50 1.31 8.26 -0.75
N ARG A 51 0.51 9.32 -0.74
CA ARG A 51 0.71 10.55 0.04
C ARG A 51 -0.61 10.97 0.70
N ASN A 52 -0.52 11.83 1.71
CA ASN A 52 -1.64 12.27 2.54
C ASN A 52 -1.78 13.80 2.55
N ALA A 53 -1.41 14.46 1.45
CA ALA A 53 -1.34 15.93 1.45
C ALA A 53 -2.71 16.59 1.66
N TYR A 54 -3.80 15.86 1.41
CA TYR A 54 -5.18 16.37 1.42
C TYR A 54 -6.16 15.47 2.20
N CYS A 55 -5.71 14.83 3.28
CA CYS A 55 -6.68 14.53 4.33
C CYS A 55 -6.78 15.79 5.18
N ASP A 56 -7.71 16.66 4.79
CA ASP A 56 -7.81 18.07 5.23
C ASP A 56 -8.22 18.22 6.71
N ILE A 57 -8.23 17.12 7.46
CA ILE A 57 -8.67 17.05 8.85
C ILE A 57 -7.61 16.38 9.71
N SER A 58 -7.35 16.94 10.88
CA SER A 58 -6.47 16.34 11.88
C SER A 58 -7.16 15.16 12.58
N PHE A 59 -6.40 14.37 13.35
CA PHE A 59 -7.00 13.33 14.21
C PHE A 59 -8.02 13.91 15.20
N ARG A 60 -7.77 15.13 15.71
CA ARG A 60 -8.68 15.83 16.61
C ARG A 60 -10.01 16.12 15.90
N ASP A 61 -9.93 16.69 14.70
CA ASP A 61 -11.10 17.01 13.88
C ASP A 61 -11.88 15.75 13.51
N TYR A 62 -11.18 14.66 13.18
CA TYR A 62 -11.79 13.34 12.95
C TYR A 62 -12.61 12.86 14.16
N ILE A 63 -12.07 12.93 15.37
CA ILE A 63 -12.78 12.53 16.59
C ILE A 63 -13.99 13.43 16.85
N GLU A 64 -13.83 14.74 16.64
CA GLU A 64 -14.92 15.71 16.80
C GLU A 64 -16.06 15.42 15.83
N PHE A 65 -15.77 15.29 14.53
CA PHE A 65 -16.77 14.96 13.51
C PHE A 65 -17.42 13.61 13.77
N LYS A 66 -16.65 12.60 14.17
CA LYS A 66 -17.19 11.26 14.48
C LYS A 66 -18.13 11.29 15.68
N ASN A 67 -17.83 12.10 16.71
CA ASN A 67 -18.69 12.25 17.88
C ASN A 67 -19.96 13.04 17.54
N LYS A 68 -19.84 14.14 16.78
CA LYS A 68 -20.99 14.90 16.26
C LYS A 68 -21.94 14.01 15.47
N LEU A 69 -21.39 13.21 14.55
CA LEU A 69 -22.14 12.25 13.74
C LEU A 69 -22.90 11.23 14.62
N LYS A 70 -22.25 10.68 15.66
CA LYS A 70 -22.89 9.74 16.60
C LYS A 70 -23.99 10.38 17.43
N SER A 71 -23.80 11.63 17.84
CA SER A 71 -24.79 12.39 18.63
C SER A 71 -25.96 12.92 17.79
N GLY A 72 -25.97 12.68 16.47
CA GLY A 72 -27.00 13.19 15.56
C GLY A 72 -26.91 14.71 15.33
N LEU A 73 -25.89 15.38 15.86
CA LEU A 73 -25.73 16.83 15.83
C LEU A 73 -25.31 17.34 14.45
N THR A 74 -24.79 16.47 13.58
CA THR A 74 -24.38 16.89 12.24
C THR A 74 -24.67 15.84 11.17
N ASN A 75 -25.26 16.32 10.06
CA ASN A 75 -25.63 15.54 8.88
C ASN A 75 -25.00 16.09 7.59
N SER A 76 -24.03 17.01 7.71
CA SER A 76 -23.34 17.61 6.57
C SER A 76 -22.70 16.53 5.70
N PHE A 77 -22.94 16.63 4.39
CA PHE A 77 -22.32 15.76 3.40
C PHE A 77 -20.79 15.87 3.45
N ASP A 78 -20.26 17.08 3.64
CA ASP A 78 -18.83 17.35 3.64
C ASP A 78 -18.13 16.73 4.85
N GLU A 79 -18.72 16.82 6.04
CA GLU A 79 -18.18 16.19 7.25
C GLU A 79 -18.18 14.67 7.15
N LYS A 80 -19.27 14.07 6.64
CA LYS A 80 -19.34 12.62 6.39
C LYS A 80 -18.27 12.18 5.40
N GLN A 81 -18.04 12.98 4.35
CA GLN A 81 -17.01 12.70 3.37
C GLN A 81 -15.60 12.84 3.97
N ALA A 82 -15.36 13.85 4.82
CA ALA A 82 -14.09 14.05 5.51
C ALA A 82 -13.76 12.88 6.45
N ILE A 83 -14.73 12.42 7.26
CA ILE A 83 -14.61 11.21 8.09
C ILE A 83 -14.23 10.01 7.21
N ARG A 84 -14.97 9.77 6.12
CA ARG A 84 -14.73 8.63 5.23
C ARG A 84 -13.35 8.67 4.59
N ARG A 85 -12.89 9.83 4.14
CA ARG A 85 -11.54 10.04 3.59
C ARG A 85 -10.46 9.68 4.61
N TYR A 86 -10.62 10.15 5.86
CA TYR A 86 -9.69 9.85 6.95
C TYR A 86 -9.64 8.35 7.28
N GLU A 87 -10.78 7.66 7.24
CA GLU A 87 -10.85 6.21 7.45
C GLU A 87 -10.16 5.41 6.35
N LEU A 88 -10.37 5.78 5.07
CA LEU A 88 -9.68 5.13 3.95
C LEU A 88 -8.17 5.36 4.02
N TRP A 89 -7.73 6.55 4.42
CA TRP A 89 -6.32 6.85 4.67
C TRP A 89 -5.74 5.96 5.77
N MET A 90 -6.40 5.86 6.93
CA MET A 90 -5.96 4.99 8.03
C MET A 90 -5.84 3.53 7.59
N GLN A 91 -6.83 3.01 6.85
CA GLN A 91 -6.81 1.64 6.34
C GLN A 91 -5.60 1.39 5.43
N ASN A 92 -5.34 2.31 4.50
CA ASN A 92 -4.19 2.22 3.60
C ASN A 92 -2.86 2.30 4.39
N ALA A 93 -2.75 3.20 5.36
CA ALA A 93 -1.57 3.34 6.21
C ALA A 93 -1.28 2.05 6.99
N ILE A 94 -2.30 1.45 7.61
CA ILE A 94 -2.19 0.17 8.32
C ILE A 94 -1.73 -0.94 7.36
N ARG A 95 -2.33 -1.02 6.17
CA ARG A 95 -1.97 -2.01 5.15
C ARG A 95 -0.50 -1.87 4.75
N ARG A 96 -0.03 -0.64 4.48
CA ARG A 96 1.38 -0.37 4.13
C ARG A 96 2.33 -0.77 5.25
N ILE A 97 2.00 -0.44 6.50
CA ILE A 97 2.81 -0.85 7.67
C ILE A 97 2.89 -2.38 7.77
N LYS A 98 1.77 -3.11 7.56
CA LYS A 98 1.77 -4.58 7.52
C LYS A 98 2.67 -5.11 6.41
N CYS A 99 2.54 -4.60 5.19
CA CYS A 99 3.41 -5.00 4.07
C CYS A 99 4.90 -4.74 4.38
N THR A 100 5.25 -3.55 4.88
CA THR A 100 6.62 -3.22 5.25
C THR A 100 7.17 -4.14 6.35
N ARG A 101 6.34 -4.50 7.34
CA ARG A 101 6.74 -5.47 8.38
C ARG A 101 7.03 -6.85 7.81
N GLU A 102 6.18 -7.34 6.91
CA GLU A 102 6.41 -8.64 6.26
C GLU A 102 7.65 -8.63 5.36
N VAL A 103 7.86 -7.55 4.59
CA VAL A 103 9.10 -7.36 3.81
C VAL A 103 10.32 -7.31 4.73
N GLY A 104 10.23 -6.61 5.86
CA GLY A 104 11.29 -6.56 6.87
C GLY A 104 11.64 -7.93 7.47
N LYS A 105 10.64 -8.80 7.70
CA LYS A 105 10.88 -10.19 8.11
C LYS A 105 11.61 -10.99 7.03
N LYS A 106 11.18 -10.86 5.77
CA LYS A 106 11.82 -11.53 4.62
C LYS A 106 13.28 -11.09 4.45
N ILE A 107 13.56 -9.79 4.49
CA ILE A 107 14.92 -9.23 4.43
C ILE A 107 15.79 -9.77 5.57
N ARG A 108 15.24 -9.80 6.79
CA ARG A 108 15.96 -10.36 7.95
C ARG A 108 16.30 -11.84 7.75
N ALA A 109 15.35 -12.64 7.27
CA ALA A 109 15.59 -14.05 6.97
C ALA A 109 16.68 -14.23 5.90
N CYS A 110 16.60 -13.48 4.79
CA CYS A 110 17.64 -13.49 3.75
C CYS A 110 19.02 -13.12 4.32
N THR A 111 19.08 -12.10 5.19
CA THR A 111 20.34 -11.66 5.82
C THR A 111 20.93 -12.75 6.73
N ILE A 112 20.09 -13.44 7.52
CA ILE A 112 20.53 -14.55 8.37
C ILE A 112 21.09 -15.70 7.51
N ILE A 113 20.36 -16.08 6.46
CA ILE A 113 20.78 -17.13 5.54
C ILE A 113 22.12 -16.77 4.88
N GLN A 114 22.25 -15.55 4.36
CA GLN A 114 23.50 -15.07 3.75
C GLN A 114 24.68 -15.11 4.74
N ARG A 115 24.48 -14.69 5.99
CA ARG A 115 25.54 -14.76 7.02
C ARG A 115 25.95 -16.20 7.32
N LYS A 116 24.98 -17.10 7.53
CA LYS A 116 25.26 -18.52 7.76
C LYS A 116 25.96 -19.16 6.56
N TRP A 117 25.62 -18.73 5.36
CA TRP A 117 26.28 -19.17 4.14
C TRP A 117 27.75 -18.77 4.10
N LEU A 118 28.07 -17.51 4.40
CA LEU A 118 29.45 -17.03 4.49
C LEU A 118 30.25 -17.73 5.59
N GLU A 119 29.65 -17.97 6.77
CA GLU A 119 30.27 -18.73 7.85
C GLU A 119 30.66 -20.14 7.39
N ILE A 120 29.74 -20.86 6.72
CA ILE A 120 29.97 -22.21 6.20
C ILE A 120 31.04 -22.21 5.10
N PHE A 121 30.97 -21.27 4.16
CA PHE A 121 31.86 -21.21 3.00
C PHE A 121 33.32 -20.98 3.42
N TYR A 122 33.56 -20.06 4.36
CA TYR A 122 34.92 -19.67 4.77
C TYR A 122 35.44 -20.45 6.00
N ARG A 123 34.57 -21.08 6.80
CA ARG A 123 34.96 -21.86 8.00
C ARG A 123 34.05 -23.08 8.20
N PRO A 124 34.24 -24.17 7.42
CA PRO A 124 33.42 -25.39 7.56
C PRO A 124 33.78 -26.24 8.79
N ASN A 125 34.69 -25.77 9.66
CA ASN A 125 35.23 -26.54 10.78
C ASN A 125 34.11 -26.98 11.73
N GLY A 126 33.99 -28.29 11.95
CA GLY A 126 32.99 -28.90 12.85
C GLY A 126 31.79 -29.54 12.16
N MET A 127 31.66 -29.47 10.82
CA MET A 127 30.63 -30.22 10.08
C MET A 127 31.11 -31.62 9.68
N THR A 128 30.22 -32.60 9.83
CA THR A 128 30.42 -33.95 9.27
C THR A 128 30.26 -33.93 7.76
N ALA A 129 30.90 -34.87 7.04
CA ALA A 129 30.79 -35.00 5.58
C ALA A 129 29.33 -35.11 5.10
N LYS A 130 28.46 -35.74 5.90
CA LYS A 130 27.02 -35.87 5.63
C LYS A 130 26.30 -34.51 5.66
N GLN A 131 26.60 -33.66 6.64
CA GLN A 131 26.04 -32.31 6.74
C GLN A 131 26.51 -31.43 5.58
N LEU A 132 27.78 -31.58 5.18
CA LEU A 132 28.34 -30.87 4.03
C LEU A 132 27.65 -31.28 2.72
N ALA A 133 27.39 -32.57 2.51
CA ALA A 133 26.70 -33.08 1.33
C ALA A 133 25.24 -32.59 1.25
N GLN A 134 24.49 -32.64 2.36
CA GLN A 134 23.13 -32.09 2.43
C GLN A 134 23.11 -30.59 2.13
N HIS A 135 24.11 -29.85 2.60
CA HIS A 135 24.24 -28.42 2.34
C HIS A 135 24.45 -28.13 0.84
N TYR A 136 25.35 -28.86 0.17
CA TYR A 136 25.57 -28.70 -1.27
C TYR A 136 24.33 -29.05 -2.10
N GLN A 137 23.55 -30.07 -1.71
CA GLN A 137 22.28 -30.39 -2.36
C GLN A 137 21.26 -29.25 -2.25
N LEU A 138 21.10 -28.67 -1.05
CA LEU A 138 20.21 -27.51 -0.85
C LEU A 138 20.68 -26.28 -1.63
N LEU A 139 21.99 -26.05 -1.69
CA LEU A 139 22.60 -24.99 -2.49
C LEU A 139 22.29 -25.14 -3.99
N TRP A 140 22.41 -26.36 -4.49
CA TRP A 140 22.12 -26.69 -5.87
C TRP A 140 20.64 -26.44 -6.19
N ALA A 141 19.73 -26.88 -5.31
CA ALA A 141 18.30 -26.64 -5.45
C ALA A 141 17.96 -25.13 -5.46
N VAL A 142 18.52 -24.35 -4.54
CA VAL A 142 18.31 -22.88 -4.50
C VAL A 142 18.86 -22.19 -5.76
N ARG A 143 19.97 -22.66 -6.31
CA ARG A 143 20.52 -22.14 -7.58
C ARG A 143 19.60 -22.43 -8.77
N GLU A 144 19.02 -23.62 -8.82
CA GLU A 144 18.07 -23.98 -9.88
C GLU A 144 16.78 -23.15 -9.80
N GLU A 145 16.24 -22.94 -8.61
CA GLU A 145 15.08 -22.04 -8.40
C GLU A 145 15.38 -20.60 -8.85
N MET A 146 16.55 -20.06 -8.50
CA MET A 146 16.96 -18.73 -8.96
C MET A 146 17.15 -18.64 -10.49
N ARG A 147 17.59 -19.72 -11.15
CA ARG A 147 17.68 -19.78 -12.62
C ARG A 147 16.31 -19.75 -13.27
N GLN A 148 15.32 -20.45 -12.70
CA GLN A 148 13.96 -20.44 -13.22
C GLN A 148 13.34 -19.04 -13.15
N ILE A 149 13.54 -18.31 -12.04
CA ILE A 149 13.02 -16.94 -11.89
C ILE A 149 13.63 -15.96 -12.90
N ASN A 150 14.93 -16.10 -13.23
CA ASN A 150 15.62 -15.19 -14.15
C ASN A 150 15.33 -15.48 -15.64
N ASN A 151 14.77 -16.64 -15.95
CA ASN A 151 14.43 -17.05 -17.32
C ASN A 151 12.94 -16.85 -17.65
N VAL A 152 12.18 -16.15 -16.79
CA VAL A 152 10.77 -15.73 -16.96
C VAL A 152 10.72 -14.22 -17.10
#